data_AF-A0AAD1Q1E6-F1
#
_entry.id   AF-A0AAD1Q1E6-F1
#
_cell.length_a   1.000
_cell.length_b   1.000
_cell.length_c   1.000
_cell.angle_alpha   90.00
_cell.angle_beta   90.00
_cell.angle_gamma   90.00
#
_symmetry.space_group_name_H-M   'P 1'
#
loop_
_entity.id
_entity.type
_entity.pdbx_description
1 polymer ?
#
loop_
_entity_poly.entity_id
_entity_poly.type
_entity_poly.pdbx_seq_one_letter_code
_entity_poly.pdbx_strand_id
1 'polypeptide(L)'
;MNEQLLLNKWQKLKLEDQKKVLAFIDAINKEKPEEKLSETTEFVYQPQTELGKNLWEIRQKIIKDPNTKLLDLDDIEAELDEIRNKNR
;
A
#
# COMPACT_ATOMS: atom_id res chain seq x y z
N MET A 1 -11.23 -11.49 -14.77
CA MET A 1 -10.14 -12.21 -15.49
C MET A 1 -9.25 -12.84 -14.43
N ASN A 2 -8.99 -14.15 -14.46
CA ASN A 2 -8.15 -14.82 -13.45
C ASN A 2 -6.68 -14.83 -13.93
N GLU A 3 -5.73 -14.56 -13.03
CA GLU A 3 -4.28 -14.56 -13.29
C GLU A 3 -3.80 -15.86 -13.94
N GLN A 4 -4.31 -16.99 -13.46
CA GLN A 4 -3.98 -18.32 -13.99
C GLN A 4 -4.34 -18.49 -15.47
N LEU A 5 -5.44 -17.87 -15.91
CA LEU A 5 -5.87 -17.91 -17.30
C LEU A 5 -4.95 -17.09 -18.20
N LEU A 6 -4.46 -15.94 -17.71
CA LEU A 6 -3.50 -15.11 -18.43
C LEU A 6 -2.16 -15.82 -18.62
N LEU A 7 -1.65 -16.44 -17.55
CA LEU A 7 -0.40 -17.20 -17.59
C LEU A 7 -0.49 -18.37 -18.58
N ASN A 8 -1.60 -19.11 -18.56
CA ASN A 8 -1.80 -20.23 -19.49
C ASN A 8 -1.83 -19.77 -20.96
N LYS A 9 -2.45 -18.61 -21.24
CA LYS A 9 -2.47 -18.03 -22.58
C LYS A 9 -1.09 -17.55 -23.01
N TRP A 10 -0.36 -16.88 -22.12
CA TRP A 10 1.01 -16.42 -22.35
C TRP A 10 1.98 -17.55 -22.73
N GLN A 11 1.94 -18.66 -21.97
CA GLN A 11 2.80 -19.82 -22.20
C GLN A 11 2.54 -20.52 -23.55
N LYS A 12 1.33 -20.38 -24.10
CA LYS A 12 0.95 -20.97 -25.40
C LYS A 12 1.33 -20.10 -26.61
N LEU A 13 1.80 -18.88 -26.38
CA LEU A 13 2.22 -17.98 -27.46
C LEU A 13 3.57 -18.41 -28.03
N LYS A 14 3.78 -18.13 -29.33
CA LYS A 14 5.10 -18.20 -29.95
C LYS A 14 5.99 -17.06 -29.44
N LEU A 15 7.30 -17.24 -29.54
CA LEU A 15 8.27 -16.26 -29.07
C LEU A 15 8.09 -14.88 -29.74
N GLU A 16 7.73 -14.84 -31.02
CA GLU A 16 7.48 -13.58 -31.72
C GLU A 16 6.27 -12.83 -31.14
N ASP A 17 5.22 -13.55 -30.76
CA ASP A 17 3.99 -12.94 -30.24
C ASP A 17 4.14 -12.54 -28.77
N GLN A 18 4.94 -13.27 -27.99
CA GLN A 18 5.35 -12.84 -26.65
C GLN A 18 6.08 -11.50 -26.68
N LYS A 19 7.01 -11.31 -27.63
CA LYS A 19 7.73 -10.04 -27.81
C LYS A 19 6.79 -8.87 -28.13
N LYS A 20 5.76 -9.10 -28.95
CA LYS A 20 4.75 -8.08 -29.26
C LYS A 20 3.96 -7.67 -28.03
N VAL A 21 3.58 -8.64 -27.19
CA VAL A 21 2.85 -8.36 -25.95
C VAL A 21 3.72 -7.58 -24.96
N LEU A 22 5.02 -7.90 -24.82
CA LEU A 22 5.94 -7.10 -24.00
C LEU A 22 6.06 -5.66 -24.52
N ALA A 23 6.26 -5.50 -25.83
CA ALA A 23 6.33 -4.17 -26.44
C ALA A 23 5.04 -3.35 -26.24
N PHE A 24 3.88 -4.01 -26.25
CA PHE A 24 2.60 -3.38 -25.97
C PHE A 24 2.48 -2.94 -24.50
N ILE A 25 2.90 -3.78 -23.54
CA ILE A 25 2.94 -3.41 -22.12
C ILE A 25 3.87 -2.21 -21.90
N ASP A 26 5.05 -2.21 -22.53
CA ASP A 26 6.00 -1.11 -22.45
C ASP A 26 5.43 0.19 -23.03
N ALA A 27 4.64 0.11 -24.11
CA ALA A 27 3.97 1.28 -24.69
C ALA A 27 2.89 1.84 -23.75
N ILE A 28 2.07 0.98 -23.14
CA ILE A 28 1.06 1.39 -22.14
C ILE A 28 1.73 2.10 -20.95
N ASN A 29 2.85 1.57 -20.47
CA ASN A 29 3.57 2.14 -19.34
C ASN A 29 4.21 3.50 -19.66
N LYS A 30 4.47 3.81 -20.94
CA LYS A 30 4.98 5.12 -21.38
C LYS A 30 3.89 6.17 -21.56
N GLU A 31 2.68 5.77 -21.93
CA GLU A 31 1.54 6.67 -22.14
C GLU A 31 0.82 7.05 -20.84
N LYS A 32 1.02 6.28 -19.76
CA LYS A 32 0.58 6.66 -18.42
C LYS A 32 1.70 7.43 -17.70
N PRO A 33 1.50 8.69 -17.30
CA PRO A 33 2.36 9.32 -16.32
C PRO A 33 2.16 8.61 -14.98
N GLU A 34 2.93 7.55 -14.77
CA GLU A 34 3.28 6.95 -13.48
C GLU A 34 2.13 6.84 -12.45
N GLU A 35 1.23 5.86 -12.62
CA GLU A 35 0.88 5.02 -11.48
C GLU A 35 2.02 4.01 -11.32
N LYS A 36 3.18 4.49 -10.86
CA LYS A 36 4.27 3.63 -10.41
C LYS A 36 3.73 2.84 -9.21
N LEU A 37 3.30 1.60 -9.42
CA LEU A 37 3.46 0.58 -8.39
C LEU A 37 4.96 0.34 -8.24
N SER A 38 5.62 1.27 -7.56
CA SER A 38 7.00 1.07 -7.15
C SER A 38 6.96 0.12 -5.95
N GLU A 39 7.52 -1.07 -6.14
CA GLU A 39 7.71 -2.09 -5.11
C GLU A 39 8.62 -1.64 -3.94
N THR A 40 9.02 -0.36 -3.90
CA THR A 40 9.82 0.24 -2.82
C THR A 40 9.45 1.68 -2.46
N THR A 41 8.33 2.24 -2.93
CA THR A 41 7.90 3.56 -2.45
C THR A 41 6.96 3.33 -1.29
N GLU A 42 7.45 3.55 -0.08
CA GLU A 42 6.60 3.95 1.03
C GLU A 42 5.57 4.94 0.47
N PHE A 43 4.30 4.56 0.48
CA PHE A 43 3.22 5.44 0.08
C PHE A 43 3.22 6.59 1.10
N VAL A 44 3.93 7.67 0.79
CA VAL A 44 4.01 8.85 1.65
C VAL A 44 2.64 9.50 1.59
N TYR A 45 1.81 9.20 2.59
CA TYR A 45 0.49 9.78 2.72
C TYR A 45 0.58 11.31 2.71
N GLN A 46 -0.12 11.95 1.78
CA GLN A 46 -0.21 13.41 1.67
C GLN A 46 -1.62 13.88 2.06
N PRO A 47 -1.80 14.50 3.24
CA PRO A 47 -3.10 15.01 3.65
C PRO A 47 -3.55 16.18 2.77
N GLN A 48 -4.79 16.09 2.26
CA GLN A 48 -5.36 17.10 1.35
C GLN A 48 -6.15 18.19 2.08
N THR A 49 -6.80 17.85 3.19
CA THR A 49 -7.61 18.79 3.99
C THR A 49 -6.78 19.45 5.08
N GLU A 50 -7.19 20.65 5.53
CA GLU A 50 -6.52 21.34 6.66
C GLU A 50 -6.53 20.50 7.93
N LEU A 51 -7.67 19.87 8.24
CA LEU A 51 -7.77 18.93 9.34
C LEU A 51 -6.80 17.76 9.18
N GLY A 52 -6.71 17.19 7.97
CA GLY A 52 -5.78 16.11 7.66
C GLY A 52 -4.33 16.51 7.88
N LYS A 53 -3.94 17.74 7.51
CA LYS A 53 -2.58 18.28 7.73
C LYS A 53 -2.28 18.37 9.22
N ASN A 54 -3.20 18.93 10.00
CA ASN A 54 -3.05 19.05 11.45
C ASN A 54 -2.91 17.68 12.13
N LEU A 55 -3.76 16.71 11.76
CA LEU A 55 -3.68 15.34 12.30
C LEU A 55 -2.39 14.63 11.90
N TRP A 56 -1.93 14.84 10.66
CA TRP A 56 -0.67 14.29 10.19
C TRP A 56 0.53 14.85 10.96
N GLU A 57 0.57 16.16 11.20
CA GLU A 57 1.63 16.78 12.01
C GLU A 57 1.65 16.22 13.44
N ILE A 58 0.48 16.05 14.07
CA ILE A 58 0.39 15.44 15.41
C ILE A 58 0.95 14.02 15.38
N ARG A 59 0.54 13.19 14.41
CA ARG A 59 1.04 11.83 14.24
C ARG A 59 2.57 11.81 14.10
N GLN A 60 3.13 12.68 13.26
CA GLN A 60 4.57 12.75 13.04
C GLN A 60 5.34 13.19 14.30
N LYS A 61 4.77 14.07 15.12
CA LYS A 61 5.37 14.45 16.42
C LYS A 61 5.41 13.26 17.37
N ILE A 62 4.31 12.51 17.48
CA ILE A 62 4.22 11.32 18.36
C ILE A 62 5.20 10.23 17.93
N ILE A 63 5.26 9.91 16.63
CA ILE A 63 6.16 8.86 16.11
C ILE A 63 7.64 9.20 16.36
N LYS A 64 8.00 10.49 16.32
CA LYS A 64 9.38 10.95 16.53
C LYS A 64 9.76 11.11 18.00
N ASP A 65 8.79 11.14 18.91
CA ASP A 65 9.06 11.31 20.33
C ASP A 65 9.53 9.99 20.95
N PRO A 66 10.80 9.87 21.36
CA PRO A 66 11.31 8.64 21.96
C PRO A 66 10.69 8.33 23.34
N ASN A 67 10.04 9.31 23.97
CA ASN A 67 9.39 9.13 25.27
C ASN A 67 7.97 8.58 25.15
N THR A 68 7.40 8.59 23.94
CA THR A 68 6.07 8.05 23.70
C THR A 68 6.19 6.62 23.20
N LYS A 69 5.84 5.65 24.06
CA LYS A 69 5.74 4.24 23.65
C LYS A 69 4.53 4.08 22.71
N LEU A 70 4.79 3.71 21.46
CA LEU A 70 3.73 3.24 20.56
C LEU A 70 3.33 1.83 20.98
N LEU A 71 2.03 1.60 21.11
CA LEU A 71 1.48 0.31 21.49
C LEU A 71 1.72 -0.71 20.38
N ASP A 72 2.16 -1.91 20.76
CA ASP A 72 2.15 -3.07 19.89
C ASP A 72 0.78 -3.77 19.92
N LEU A 73 0.66 -4.89 19.22
CA LEU A 73 -0.61 -5.61 19.13
C LEU A 73 -1.07 -6.19 20.47
N ASP A 74 -0.13 -6.60 21.33
CA ASP A 74 -0.44 -7.18 22.63
C ASP A 74 -0.92 -6.09 23.59
N ASP A 75 -0.24 -4.93 23.56
CA ASP A 75 -0.65 -3.73 24.30
C ASP A 75 -2.09 -3.29 23.90
N ILE A 76 -2.39 -3.29 22.59
CA ILE A 76 -3.72 -2.92 22.06
C ILE A 76 -4.79 -3.91 22.53
N GLU A 77 -4.55 -5.22 22.46
CA GLU A 77 -5.54 -6.21 22.89
C GLU A 77 -5.80 -6.11 24.41
N ALA A 78 -4.76 -5.85 25.21
CA ALA A 78 -4.91 -5.63 26.65
C ALA A 78 -5.81 -4.42 26.96
N GLU A 79 -5.63 -3.29 26.26
CA GLU A 79 -6.51 -2.13 26.41
C GLU A 79 -7.96 -2.44 25.99
N LEU A 80 -8.15 -3.19 24.89
CA LEU A 80 -9.48 -3.59 24.44
C LEU A 80 -10.19 -4.49 25.45
N ASP A 81 -9.46 -5.42 26.07
CA ASP A 81 -10.01 -6.28 27.12
C ASP A 81 -10.39 -5.50 28.38
N GLU A 82 -9.59 -4.51 28.79
CA GLU A 82 -10.00 -3.59 29.85
C GLU A 82 -11.29 -2.84 29.52
N ILE A 83 -11.44 -2.34 28.29
CA ILE A 83 -12.64 -1.63 27.84
C ILE A 83 -13.85 -2.57 27.86
N ARG A 84 -13.69 -3.81 27.37
CA ARG A 84 -14.75 -4.83 27.39
C ARG A 84 -15.18 -5.16 28.81
N ASN A 85 -14.24 -5.26 29.75
CA ASN A 85 -14.50 -5.56 31.15
C ASN A 85 -15.16 -4.39 31.90
N LYS A 86 -14.83 -3.14 31.58
CA LYS A 86 -15.45 -1.95 32.18
C LYS A 86 -16.92 -1.73 31.75
N ASN A 87 -17.30 -2.28 30.59
CA ASN A 87 -18.66 -2.17 30.05
C ASN A 87 -19.57 -3.37 30.41
N ARG A 88 -19.10 -4.29 31.25
CA ARG A 88 -19.89 -5.37 31.86
C ARG A 88 -20.36 -4.97 33.25
#